data_AF-A0A662HTM6-F1
#
_entry.id   AF-A0A662HTM6-F1
#
_cell.length_a   1.000
_cell.length_b   1.000
_cell.length_c   1.000
_cell.angle_alpha   90.00
_cell.angle_beta   90.00
_cell.angle_gamma   90.00
#
_symmetry.space_group_name_H-M   'P 1'
#
loop_
_entity.id
_entity.type
_entity.pdbx_description
1 polymer ?
#
loop_
_entity_poly.entity_id
_entity_poly.type
_entity_poly.pdbx_seq_one_letter_code
_entity_poly.pdbx_strand_id
1 'polypeptide(L)'
;KIVTLSGIPVPNRLELQTPRVYVTASKKEYAEELAKNGVQQLKEGFMSGMHALILKEAYIKDFPAIALLSESYFNYPDPGAAASLINAINTLFGLSIDVTPLREQEEEIRVKLRELMKRTLETMRQAGKEYEYTLPAMYA
;
A
#
# COMPACT_ATOMS: atom_id res chain seq x y z
N LYS A 1 -7.42 22.89 -3.84
CA LYS A 1 -7.47 21.69 -2.96
C LYS A 1 -6.09 21.03 -3.02
N ILE A 2 -5.54 20.54 -1.92
CA ILE A 2 -4.30 19.73 -1.92
C ILE A 2 -4.70 18.26 -1.87
N VAL A 3 -4.08 17.42 -2.69
CA VAL A 3 -4.29 15.97 -2.67
C VAL A 3 -2.95 15.31 -2.36
N THR A 4 -2.92 14.54 -1.28
CA THR A 4 -1.77 13.76 -0.85
C THR A 4 -2.02 12.30 -1.15
N LEU A 5 -0.97 11.59 -1.59
CA LEU A 5 -1.06 10.21 -2.04
C LEU A 5 -0.13 9.38 -1.16
N SER A 6 -0.65 8.31 -0.56
CA SER A 6 0.16 7.41 0.25
C SER A 6 -0.36 5.97 0.23
N GLY A 7 0.35 5.10 0.94
CA GLY A 7 0.00 3.68 1.08
C GLY A 7 -0.35 3.33 2.53
N ILE A 8 -1.21 2.34 2.71
CA ILE A 8 -1.45 1.67 4.00
C ILE A 8 -0.96 0.23 3.86
N PRO A 9 -0.04 -0.23 4.72
CA PRO A 9 0.44 -1.60 4.67
C PRO A 9 -0.67 -2.57 5.06
N VAL A 10 -0.88 -3.63 4.28
CA VAL A 10 -1.78 -4.74 4.63
C VAL A 10 -1.06 -6.08 4.54
N PRO A 11 -1.24 -6.98 5.53
CA PRO A 11 -0.48 -8.23 5.61
C PRO A 11 -0.81 -9.20 4.47
N ASN A 12 -2.04 -9.19 3.97
CA ASN A 12 -2.53 -10.08 2.92
C ASN A 12 -2.42 -9.47 1.51
N ARG A 13 -1.58 -8.45 1.29
CA ARG A 13 -1.48 -7.75 -0.01
C ARG A 13 -1.21 -8.67 -1.20
N LEU A 14 -0.47 -9.76 -1.01
CA LEU A 14 -0.14 -10.73 -2.07
C LEU A 14 -1.38 -11.46 -2.62
N GLU A 15 -2.40 -11.64 -1.79
CA GLU A 15 -3.66 -12.33 -2.11
C GLU A 15 -4.67 -11.38 -2.75
N LEU A 16 -4.52 -10.06 -2.55
CA LEU A 16 -5.40 -9.05 -3.12
C LEU A 16 -5.08 -8.84 -4.60
N GLN A 17 -6.10 -8.99 -5.45
CA GLN A 17 -5.98 -8.67 -6.87
C GLN A 17 -6.02 -7.16 -7.11
N THR A 18 -6.97 -6.48 -6.48
CA THR A 18 -7.13 -5.02 -6.58
C THR A 18 -7.04 -4.43 -5.17
N PRO A 19 -5.95 -3.74 -4.81
CA PRO A 19 -5.84 -3.09 -3.51
C PRO A 19 -6.90 -1.99 -3.39
N ARG A 20 -7.54 -1.90 -2.22
CA ARG A 20 -8.55 -0.88 -1.94
C ARG A 20 -7.88 0.49 -1.80
N VAL A 21 -8.67 1.53 -2.06
CA VAL A 21 -8.26 2.92 -1.86
C VAL A 21 -9.20 3.56 -0.86
N TYR A 22 -8.59 4.17 0.14
CA TYR A 22 -9.26 4.92 1.19
C TYR A 22 -9.07 6.42 1.01
N VAL A 23 -10.04 7.20 1.46
CA VAL A 23 -9.98 8.65 1.50
C VAL A 23 -10.15 9.17 2.93
N THR A 24 -9.32 10.14 3.29
CA THR A 24 -9.53 11.02 4.44
C THR A 24 -9.26 12.46 4.02
N ALA A 25 -9.72 13.44 4.79
CA ALA A 25 -9.60 14.85 4.43
C ALA A 25 -9.47 15.73 5.66
N SER A 26 -9.07 16.99 5.45
CA SER A 26 -8.97 17.99 6.52
C SER A 26 -10.32 18.24 7.19
N LYS A 27 -11.42 18.19 6.43
CA LYS A 27 -12.79 18.25 6.96
C LYS A 27 -13.63 17.06 6.52
N LYS A 28 -14.62 16.73 7.35
CA LYS A 28 -15.50 15.58 7.15
C LYS A 28 -16.33 15.69 5.87
N GLU A 29 -16.79 16.89 5.53
CA GLU A 29 -17.64 17.11 4.35
C GLU A 29 -16.91 16.73 3.06
N TYR A 30 -15.61 17.03 2.97
CA TYR A 30 -14.80 16.68 1.80
C TYR A 30 -14.60 15.17 1.66
N ALA A 31 -14.37 14.47 2.77
CA ALA A 31 -14.24 13.02 2.74
C ALA A 31 -15.57 12.34 2.36
N GLU A 32 -16.70 12.84 2.87
CA GLU A 32 -18.04 12.33 2.55
C GLU A 32 -18.44 12.58 1.08
N GLU A 33 -18.11 13.76 0.53
CA GLU A 33 -18.34 14.09 -0.88
C GLU A 33 -17.58 13.13 -1.79
N LEU A 34 -16.30 12.87 -1.51
CA LEU A 34 -15.47 11.95 -2.30
C LEU A 34 -15.92 10.50 -2.12
N ALA A 35 -16.42 10.14 -0.94
CA ALA A 35 -16.89 8.79 -0.70
C ALA A 35 -18.15 8.43 -1.52
N LYS A 36 -18.98 9.42 -1.84
CA LYS A 36 -20.14 9.25 -2.75
C LYS A 36 -19.70 8.90 -4.18
N ASN A 37 -18.48 9.27 -4.57
CA ASN A 37 -17.91 9.02 -5.89
C ASN A 37 -17.14 7.69 -5.97
N GLY A 38 -17.40 6.75 -5.04
CA GLY A 38 -16.93 5.37 -5.14
C GLY A 38 -15.64 5.04 -4.40
N VAL A 39 -15.06 5.99 -3.64
CA VAL A 39 -13.86 5.74 -2.81
C VAL A 39 -14.26 5.49 -1.35
N GLN A 40 -13.64 4.52 -0.68
CA GLN A 40 -14.03 4.19 0.69
C GLN A 40 -13.48 5.23 1.67
N GLN A 41 -14.29 5.73 2.61
CA GLN A 41 -13.79 6.60 3.67
C GLN A 41 -12.97 5.81 4.69
N LEU A 42 -11.80 6.32 5.08
CA LEU A 42 -11.05 5.79 6.21
C LEU A 42 -11.76 6.17 7.51
N LYS A 43 -12.37 5.19 8.19
CA LYS A 43 -13.13 5.42 9.44
C LYS A 43 -12.22 5.55 10.66
N GLU A 44 -11.23 4.68 10.74
CA GLU A 44 -10.32 4.55 11.88
C GLU A 44 -8.90 4.34 11.37
N GLY A 45 -7.93 4.83 12.13
CA GLY A 45 -6.52 4.69 11.81
C GLY A 45 -5.66 5.81 12.38
N PHE A 46 -4.35 5.68 12.23
CA PHE A 46 -3.38 6.71 12.60
C PHE A 46 -2.58 7.12 11.37
N MET A 47 -2.39 8.43 11.19
CA MET A 47 -1.56 8.99 10.13
C MET A 47 -0.42 9.78 10.74
N SER A 48 0.78 9.59 10.20
CA SER A 48 1.99 10.29 10.64
C SER A 48 2.79 10.82 9.45
N GLY A 49 3.85 11.58 9.74
CA GLY A 49 4.73 12.14 8.73
C GLY A 49 4.13 13.34 7.99
N MET A 50 4.61 13.58 6.77
CA MET A 50 4.29 14.79 6.02
C MET A 50 2.81 14.90 5.66
N HIS A 51 2.16 13.79 5.31
CA HIS A 51 0.73 13.78 4.96
C HIS A 51 -0.15 14.21 6.15
N ALA A 52 0.18 13.75 7.36
CA ALA A 52 -0.51 14.17 8.57
C ALA A 52 -0.32 15.66 8.86
N LEU A 53 0.91 16.16 8.70
CA LEU A 53 1.21 17.59 8.86
C LEU A 53 0.45 18.45 7.85
N ILE A 54 0.42 18.05 6.58
CA ILE A 54 -0.33 18.76 5.52
C ILE A 54 -1.83 18.79 5.87
N LEU A 55 -2.43 17.66 6.24
CA LEU A 55 -3.84 17.61 6.62
C LEU A 55 -4.13 18.47 7.86
N LYS A 56 -3.25 18.43 8.87
CA LYS A 56 -3.36 19.23 10.09
C LYS A 56 -3.30 20.73 9.78
N GLU A 57 -2.30 21.17 9.03
CA GLU A 57 -2.14 22.57 8.66
C GLU A 57 -3.30 23.05 7.79
N ALA A 58 -3.77 22.21 6.87
CA ALA A 58 -4.94 22.50 6.06
C ALA A 58 -6.22 22.63 6.91
N TYR A 59 -6.39 21.79 7.94
CA TYR A 59 -7.48 21.92 8.90
C TYR A 59 -7.42 23.24 9.66
N ILE A 60 -6.25 23.60 10.20
CA ILE A 60 -6.04 24.86 10.95
C ILE A 60 -6.33 26.09 10.08
N LYS A 61 -5.92 26.05 8.80
CA LYS A 61 -6.07 27.18 7.86
C LYS A 61 -7.39 27.18 7.09
N ASP A 62 -8.34 26.34 7.48
CA ASP A 62 -9.62 26.17 6.80
C ASP A 62 -9.52 25.86 5.30
N PHE A 63 -8.45 25.13 4.91
CA PHE A 63 -8.14 24.81 3.53
C PHE A 63 -8.53 23.37 3.17
N PRO A 64 -9.10 23.13 1.98
CA PRO A 64 -9.46 21.78 1.54
C PRO A 64 -8.22 20.95 1.19
N ALA A 65 -7.90 19.96 2.02
CA ALA A 65 -6.88 18.96 1.76
C ALA A 65 -7.45 17.55 1.88
N ILE A 66 -6.97 16.65 1.03
CA ILE A 66 -7.42 15.26 0.89
C ILE A 66 -6.19 14.37 0.96
N ALA A 67 -6.31 13.20 1.58
CA ALA A 67 -5.36 12.12 1.51
C ALA A 67 -6.01 10.87 0.95
N LEU A 68 -5.45 10.36 -0.14
CA LEU A 68 -5.79 9.08 -0.74
C LEU A 68 -4.75 8.05 -0.34
N LEU A 69 -5.22 6.89 0.10
CA LEU A 69 -4.42 5.88 0.76
C LEU A 69 -4.74 4.52 0.14
N SER A 70 -3.79 3.90 -0.58
CA SER A 70 -4.02 2.57 -1.16
C SER A 70 -3.41 1.46 -0.32
N GLU A 71 -4.10 0.33 -0.21
CA GLU A 71 -3.54 -0.88 0.38
C GLU A 71 -2.28 -1.30 -0.37
N SER A 72 -1.18 -1.52 0.34
CA SER A 72 0.14 -1.77 -0.27
C SER A 72 0.99 -2.73 0.55
N TYR A 73 2.10 -3.19 -0.03
CA TYR A 73 3.13 -3.89 0.73
C TYR A 73 3.83 -2.95 1.71
N PHE A 74 4.22 -3.47 2.88
CA PHE A 74 4.94 -2.69 3.87
C PHE A 74 6.39 -2.39 3.47
N ASN A 75 7.09 -3.38 2.93
CA ASN A 75 8.54 -3.34 2.69
C ASN A 75 8.93 -3.43 1.21
N TYR A 76 7.96 -3.45 0.29
CA TYR A 76 8.22 -3.66 -1.12
C TYR A 76 7.53 -2.60 -1.97
N PRO A 77 8.15 -2.15 -3.08
CA PRO A 77 7.46 -1.31 -4.05
C PRO A 77 6.20 -2.01 -4.58
N ASP A 78 5.11 -1.25 -4.69
CA ASP A 78 3.80 -1.78 -5.09
C ASP A 78 3.18 -0.97 -6.24
N PRO A 79 3.52 -1.29 -7.51
CA PRO A 79 2.91 -0.65 -8.67
C PRO A 79 1.40 -0.88 -8.76
N GLY A 80 0.90 -2.02 -8.25
CA GLY A 80 -0.54 -2.31 -8.21
C GLY A 80 -1.30 -1.35 -7.30
N ALA A 81 -0.74 -1.04 -6.13
CA ALA A 81 -1.28 -0.02 -5.23
C ALA A 81 -1.30 1.37 -5.89
N ALA A 82 -0.21 1.74 -6.58
CA ALA A 82 -0.14 2.98 -7.34
C ALA A 82 -1.19 3.03 -8.46
N ALA A 83 -1.40 1.93 -9.19
CA ALA A 83 -2.40 1.81 -10.24
C ALA A 83 -3.83 1.97 -9.70
N SER A 84 -4.16 1.30 -8.59
CA SER A 84 -5.45 1.47 -7.90
C SER A 84 -5.68 2.92 -7.48
N LEU A 85 -4.65 3.57 -6.95
CA LEU A 85 -4.71 4.95 -6.47
C LEU A 85 -4.91 5.93 -7.62
N ILE A 86 -4.24 5.74 -8.76
CA ILE A 86 -4.45 6.54 -9.98
C ILE A 86 -5.84 6.31 -10.56
N ASN A 87 -6.35 5.08 -10.55
CA ASN A 87 -7.73 4.82 -10.97
C ASN A 87 -8.74 5.58 -10.10
N ALA A 88 -8.53 5.62 -8.79
CA ALA A 88 -9.36 6.42 -7.90
C ALA A 88 -9.27 7.92 -8.24
N ILE A 89 -8.06 8.44 -8.54
CA ILE A 89 -7.88 9.82 -9.02
C ILE A 89 -8.64 10.08 -10.32
N ASN A 90 -8.54 9.16 -11.30
CA ASN A 90 -9.25 9.25 -12.57
C ASN A 90 -10.76 9.38 -12.34
N THR A 91 -11.33 8.54 -11.47
CA THR A 91 -12.77 8.60 -11.12
C THR A 91 -13.13 9.89 -10.38
N LEU A 92 -12.33 10.31 -9.40
CA LEU A 92 -12.66 11.47 -8.56
C LEU A 92 -12.52 12.81 -9.29
N PHE A 93 -11.58 12.92 -10.22
CA PHE A 93 -11.22 14.18 -10.88
C PHE A 93 -11.53 14.18 -12.39
N GLY A 94 -12.11 13.11 -12.92
CA GLY A 94 -12.45 13.00 -14.36
C GLY A 94 -11.20 12.94 -15.25
N LEU A 95 -10.12 12.35 -14.76
CA LEU A 95 -8.87 12.19 -15.51
C LEU A 95 -8.84 10.83 -16.24
N SER A 96 -8.00 10.72 -17.25
CA SER A 96 -7.83 9.53 -18.08
C SER A 96 -6.37 9.10 -18.15
N ILE A 97 -5.74 8.93 -17.00
CA ILE A 97 -4.33 8.49 -16.89
C ILE A 97 -4.29 6.98 -17.12
N ASP A 98 -3.49 6.54 -18.09
CA ASP A 98 -3.27 5.12 -18.35
C ASP A 98 -2.41 4.48 -17.25
N VAL A 99 -2.93 3.40 -16.66
CA VAL A 99 -2.27 2.63 -15.61
C VAL A 99 -1.72 1.30 -16.11
N THR A 100 -1.85 1.00 -17.41
CA THR A 100 -1.35 -0.24 -18.03
C THR A 100 0.12 -0.52 -17.71
N PRO A 101 1.04 0.47 -17.79
CA PRO A 101 2.45 0.25 -17.47
C PRO A 101 2.68 -0.19 -16.00
N LEU A 102 1.88 0.35 -15.07
CA LEU A 102 1.98 -0.02 -13.65
C LEU A 102 1.49 -1.44 -13.39
N ARG A 103 0.48 -1.90 -14.13
CA ARG A 103 -0.03 -3.27 -14.02
C ARG A 103 0.95 -4.29 -14.56
N GLU A 104 1.63 -3.97 -15.67
CA GLU A 104 2.70 -4.81 -16.22
C GLU A 104 3.87 -4.93 -15.23
N GLN A 105 4.28 -3.80 -14.64
CA GLN A 105 5.31 -3.78 -13.59
C GLN A 105 4.90 -4.54 -12.32
N GLU A 106 3.62 -4.48 -11.92
CA GLU A 106 3.11 -5.25 -10.80
C GLU A 106 3.31 -6.75 -11.01
N GLU A 107 2.97 -7.26 -12.20
CA GLU A 107 3.13 -8.67 -12.51
C GLU A 107 4.60 -9.09 -12.52
N GLU A 108 5.48 -8.26 -13.08
CA GLU A 108 6.93 -8.50 -13.05
C GLU A 108 7.46 -8.60 -11.61
N ILE A 109 7.08 -7.66 -10.74
CA ILE A 109 7.46 -7.66 -9.32
C ILE A 109 6.88 -8.87 -8.60
N ARG A 110 5.62 -9.23 -8.88
CA ARG A 110 4.93 -10.39 -8.28
C ARG A 110 5.64 -11.70 -8.60
N VAL A 111 6.06 -11.90 -9.85
CA VAL A 111 6.82 -13.09 -10.27
C VAL A 111 8.17 -13.14 -9.56
N LYS A 112 8.92 -12.02 -9.53
CA LYS A 112 10.21 -11.93 -8.83
C LYS A 112 10.08 -12.22 -7.34
N LEU A 113 9.06 -11.67 -6.68
CA LEU A 113 8.80 -11.93 -5.25
C LEU A 113 8.52 -13.40 -4.98
N ARG A 114 7.71 -14.07 -5.81
CA ARG A 114 7.43 -15.51 -5.67
C ARG A 114 8.68 -16.36 -5.85
N GLU A 115 9.54 -16.02 -6.81
CA GLU A 115 10.80 -16.71 -7.02
C GLU A 115 11.76 -16.55 -5.84
N LEU A 116 11.88 -15.32 -5.32
CA LEU A 116 12.67 -15.03 -4.12
C LEU A 116 12.18 -15.85 -2.93
N MET A 117 10.87 -15.86 -2.67
CA MET A 117 10.28 -16.65 -1.58
C MET A 117 10.57 -18.15 -1.72
N LYS A 118 10.48 -18.70 -2.94
CA LYS A 118 10.80 -20.10 -3.21
C LYS A 118 12.26 -20.42 -2.88
N ARG A 119 13.19 -19.58 -3.34
CA ARG A 119 14.63 -19.74 -3.05
C ARG A 119 14.91 -19.63 -1.55
N THR A 120 14.32 -18.66 -0.85
CA THR A 120 14.47 -18.51 0.60
C THR A 120 13.99 -19.76 1.34
N LEU A 121 12.84 -20.31 0.97
CA LEU A 121 12.31 -21.56 1.58
C LEU A 121 13.23 -22.76 1.31
N GLU A 122 13.81 -22.87 0.12
CA GLU A 122 14.77 -23.92 -0.23
C GLU A 122 16.06 -23.78 0.60
N THR A 123 16.61 -22.58 0.71
CA THR A 123 17.81 -22.31 1.54
C THR A 123 17.55 -22.59 3.01
N MET A 124 16.41 -22.16 3.57
CA MET A 124 16.07 -22.42 4.96
C MET A 124 15.91 -23.92 5.25
N ARG A 125 15.35 -24.69 4.31
CA ARG A 125 15.26 -26.16 4.43
C ARG A 125 16.63 -26.85 4.39
N GLN A 126 17.56 -26.33 3.60
CA GLN A 126 18.94 -26.86 3.55
C GLN A 126 19.71 -26.53 4.84
N ALA A 127 19.63 -25.28 5.32
CA ALA A 127 20.26 -24.85 6.56
C ALA A 127 19.71 -25.59 7.80
N GLY A 128 18.40 -25.86 7.85
CA GLY A 128 17.79 -26.66 8.91
C GLY A 128 18.32 -28.10 8.96
N LYS A 129 18.56 -28.72 7.80
CA LYS A 129 19.19 -30.04 7.73
C LYS A 129 20.65 -30.00 8.19
N GLU A 130 21.41 -28.99 7.79
CA GLU A 130 22.80 -28.83 8.27
C GLU A 130 22.87 -28.74 9.81
N TYR A 131 21.93 -28.05 10.45
CA TYR A 131 21.84 -27.96 11.91
C TYR A 131 21.44 -29.28 12.58
N GLU A 132 20.58 -30.09 11.95
CA GLU A 132 20.24 -31.44 12.42
C GLU A 132 21.41 -32.42 12.34
N TYR A 133 22.35 -32.22 11.39
CA TYR A 133 23.56 -33.03 11.24
C TYR A 133 24.74 -32.56 12.09
N THR A 134 24.69 -31.35 12.68
CA THR A 134 25.68 -30.95 13.68
C THR A 134 25.43 -31.70 14.99
N LEU A 135 26.34 -32.62 15.34
CA LEU A 135 26.32 -33.32 16.62
C LEU A 135 26.24 -32.29 17.76
N PRO A 136 25.31 -32.45 18.74
CA PRO A 136 25.24 -31.57 19.89
C PRO A 136 26.59 -31.53 20.63
N ALA A 137 27.00 -30.34 21.08
CA ALA A 137 28.18 -30.13 21.92
C ALA A 137 27.99 -30.67 23.35
N MET A 138 27.47 -31.90 23.48
CA MET A 138 27.17 -32.56 24.75
C MET A 138 28.33 -33.41 25.28
N TYR A 139 29.48 -33.40 24.60
CA TYR A 139 30.70 -34.08 25.03
C TYR A 139 31.94 -33.18 24.86
N ALA A 140 31.95 -32.04 25.56
CA ALA A 140 33.14 -31.21 25.75
C ALA A 140 33.34 -30.93 27.25
#